data_AF-A0A945FU86-F1
#
_entry.id   AF-A0A945FU86-F1
#
_cell.length_a   1.000
_cell.length_b   1.000
_cell.length_c   1.000
_cell.angle_alpha   90.00
_cell.angle_beta   90.00
_cell.angle_gamma   90.00
#
_symmetry.space_group_name_H-M   'P 1'
#
loop_
_entity.id
_entity.type
_entity.pdbx_description
1 polymer ?
#
loop_
_entity_poly.entity_id
_entity_poly.type
_entity_poly.pdbx_seq_one_letter_code
_entity_poly.pdbx_strand_id
1 'polypeptide(L)'
;MKSFKNWLLKEESMSKRGLAVFDFDGTIANVPEKPAANAPKHQWNNKDWWGSEASLEAPFYDGGVNEEVVDAFKAAKADPETHAILLTGRRGINAHAVRNVLRNQGLVGRRVIPDSNSKEMGKFKELLKHKKDELHPEEMHDDSHDEYYSGDHRTESDYPIDPNSKKGKPAGDTMSHKTYVVKKLMHDGVEEVNFWDDRPDHVANWMTLGHELLQNWPNLKVAMLNRVTPPTGGQKAKIEQVPIH
;
A
#
# COMPACT_ATOMS: atom_id res chain seq x y z
N MET A 1 -3.14 2.22 22.36
CA MET A 1 -3.19 1.86 20.93
C MET A 1 -2.88 3.14 20.16
N LYS A 2 -1.78 3.20 19.39
CA LYS A 2 -1.50 4.35 18.52
C LYS A 2 -2.61 4.34 17.45
N SER A 3 -3.42 5.39 17.34
CA SER A 3 -4.47 5.51 16.31
C SER A 3 -3.87 5.99 15.00
N PHE A 4 -4.54 5.75 13.87
CA PHE A 4 -4.15 6.28 12.57
C PHE A 4 -3.89 7.78 12.63
N LYS A 5 -4.77 8.51 13.32
CA LYS A 5 -4.62 9.94 13.61
C LYS A 5 -3.32 10.29 14.33
N ASN A 6 -2.96 9.55 15.38
CA ASN A 6 -1.74 9.83 16.14
C ASN A 6 -0.49 9.57 15.32
N TRP A 7 -0.53 8.58 14.42
CA TRP A 7 0.54 8.37 13.46
C TRP A 7 0.63 9.49 12.45
N LEU A 8 -0.51 9.87 11.86
CA LEU A 8 -0.54 10.94 10.89
C LEU A 8 0.03 12.24 11.49
N LEU A 9 -0.38 12.59 12.71
CA LEU A 9 0.18 13.72 13.46
C LEU A 9 1.69 13.61 13.71
N LYS A 10 2.21 12.40 13.93
CA LYS A 10 3.65 12.16 14.08
C LYS A 10 4.37 12.42 12.75
N GLU A 11 3.87 11.87 11.65
CA GLU A 11 4.52 12.04 10.34
C GLU A 11 4.40 13.48 9.83
N GLU A 12 3.25 14.14 10.00
CA GLU A 12 3.07 15.55 9.69
C GLU A 12 4.07 16.44 10.46
N SER A 13 4.49 16.03 11.67
CA SER A 13 5.50 16.75 12.46
C SER A 13 6.93 16.54 11.95
N MET A 14 7.18 15.48 11.17
CA MET A 14 8.46 15.18 10.57
C MET A 14 8.50 15.83 9.19
N SER A 15 8.96 17.08 9.10
CA SER A 15 9.02 17.83 7.83
C SER A 15 10.01 17.20 6.83
N LYS A 16 9.55 16.19 6.08
CA LYS A 16 10.31 15.50 5.02
C LYS A 16 10.23 16.29 3.72
N ARG A 17 11.25 16.15 2.87
CA ARG A 17 11.31 16.82 1.55
C ARG A 17 10.80 15.92 0.44
N GLY A 18 10.87 14.60 0.60
CA GLY A 18 10.38 13.63 -0.37
C GLY A 18 9.25 12.77 0.16
N LEU A 19 8.33 12.39 -0.73
CA LEU A 19 7.31 11.36 -0.48
C LEU A 19 7.41 10.26 -1.54
N ALA A 20 7.65 9.02 -1.13
CA ALA A 20 7.73 7.88 -2.03
C ALA A 20 6.64 6.86 -1.68
N VAL A 21 5.71 6.63 -2.60
CA VAL A 21 4.51 5.81 -2.41
C VAL A 21 4.59 4.57 -3.27
N PHE A 22 4.43 3.41 -2.67
CA PHE A 22 4.53 2.12 -3.36
C PHE A 22 3.25 1.31 -3.19
N ASP A 23 2.70 0.79 -4.29
CA ASP A 23 1.73 -0.31 -4.22
C ASP A 23 2.44 -1.65 -3.97
N PHE A 24 1.66 -2.69 -3.69
CA PHE A 24 2.14 -4.03 -3.40
C PHE A 24 1.92 -5.00 -4.56
N ASP A 25 0.67 -5.26 -4.94
CA ASP A 25 0.31 -6.25 -5.96
C ASP A 25 0.84 -5.78 -7.32
N GLY A 26 1.59 -6.62 -8.05
CA GLY A 26 2.18 -6.27 -9.35
C GLY A 26 3.31 -5.22 -9.29
N THR A 27 3.42 -4.48 -8.19
CA THR A 27 4.41 -3.41 -7.97
C THR A 27 5.62 -3.89 -7.18
N ILE A 28 5.46 -4.34 -5.94
CA ILE A 28 6.54 -4.96 -5.16
C ILE A 28 6.55 -6.47 -5.40
N ALA A 29 5.39 -7.10 -5.25
CA ALA A 29 5.24 -8.54 -5.37
C ALA A 29 4.73 -8.91 -6.78
N ASN A 30 5.30 -9.97 -7.36
CA ASN A 30 4.89 -10.50 -8.67
C ASN A 30 3.60 -11.32 -8.56
N VAL A 31 2.61 -10.76 -7.87
CA VAL A 31 1.29 -11.36 -7.73
C VAL A 31 0.67 -11.43 -9.12
N PRO A 32 0.23 -12.61 -9.58
CA PRO A 32 -0.41 -12.69 -10.89
C PRO A 32 -1.75 -11.98 -10.86
N GLU A 33 -2.17 -11.54 -12.04
CA GLU A 33 -3.53 -11.09 -12.27
C GLU A 33 -4.56 -12.17 -11.93
N LYS A 34 -5.80 -11.72 -11.71
CA LYS A 34 -6.92 -12.61 -11.41
C LYS A 34 -6.99 -13.74 -12.47
N PRO A 35 -6.88 -15.02 -12.07
CA PRO A 35 -6.92 -16.12 -13.03
C PRO A 35 -8.28 -16.21 -13.70
N ALA A 36 -8.30 -16.79 -14.90
CA ALA A 36 -9.53 -17.04 -15.64
C ALA A 36 -10.51 -17.91 -14.82
N ALA A 37 -11.81 -17.71 -14.99
CA ALA A 37 -12.84 -18.39 -14.18
C ALA A 37 -12.82 -19.94 -14.28
N ASN A 38 -12.17 -20.47 -15.33
CA ASN A 38 -11.98 -21.88 -15.62
C ASN A 38 -10.60 -22.42 -15.19
N ALA A 39 -9.73 -21.59 -14.60
CA ALA A 39 -8.49 -22.07 -14.00
C ALA A 39 -8.81 -23.11 -12.91
N PRO A 40 -7.92 -24.08 -12.64
CA PRO A 40 -8.17 -25.06 -11.59
C PRO A 40 -8.46 -24.30 -10.28
N LYS A 41 -9.54 -24.68 -9.59
CA LYS A 41 -9.94 -24.09 -8.31
C LYS A 41 -8.98 -24.54 -7.20
N HIS A 42 -7.70 -24.26 -7.35
CA HIS A 42 -6.74 -24.34 -6.26
C HIS A 42 -7.18 -23.31 -5.23
N GLN A 43 -7.75 -23.72 -4.10
CA GLN A 43 -8.05 -22.92 -2.89
C GLN A 43 -8.86 -21.61 -3.05
N TRP A 44 -9.12 -21.11 -4.26
CA TRP A 44 -9.85 -19.88 -4.57
C TRP A 44 -11.27 -20.18 -5.02
N ASN A 45 -12.23 -19.43 -4.49
CA ASN A 45 -13.66 -19.67 -4.66
C ASN A 45 -14.32 -18.80 -5.76
N ASN A 46 -13.53 -18.19 -6.65
CA ASN A 46 -13.95 -17.30 -7.74
C ASN A 46 -14.64 -15.99 -7.32
N LYS A 47 -14.58 -15.58 -6.04
CA LYS A 47 -15.25 -14.35 -5.56
C LYS A 47 -14.34 -13.14 -5.55
N ASP A 48 -13.31 -13.18 -4.70
CA ASP A 48 -12.38 -12.07 -4.48
C ASP A 48 -10.96 -12.60 -4.60
N TRP A 49 -10.24 -12.17 -5.64
CA TRP A 49 -8.85 -12.59 -5.86
C TRP A 49 -7.91 -11.89 -4.88
N TRP A 50 -8.06 -10.58 -4.76
CA TRP A 50 -7.23 -9.72 -3.93
C TRP A 50 -7.50 -9.94 -2.43
N GLY A 51 -8.67 -10.44 -2.07
CA GLY A 51 -9.01 -10.91 -0.72
C GLY A 51 -8.75 -12.39 -0.42
N SER A 52 -8.20 -13.17 -1.37
CA SER A 52 -7.93 -14.61 -1.19
C SER A 52 -6.48 -14.93 -0.86
N GLU A 53 -6.23 -15.79 0.14
CA GLU A 53 -4.88 -16.27 0.51
C GLU A 53 -4.19 -16.96 -0.68
N ALA A 54 -4.97 -17.71 -1.46
CA ALA A 54 -4.50 -18.40 -2.67
C ALA A 54 -3.71 -17.51 -3.66
N SER A 55 -3.96 -16.20 -3.68
CA SER A 55 -3.24 -15.27 -4.57
C SER A 55 -1.80 -14.98 -4.13
N LEU A 56 -1.42 -15.33 -2.92
CA LEU A 56 -0.07 -15.21 -2.36
C LEU A 56 0.50 -16.58 -1.97
N GLU A 57 -0.05 -17.66 -2.51
CA GLU A 57 0.37 -19.03 -2.26
C GLU A 57 0.57 -19.80 -3.57
N ALA A 58 1.34 -20.89 -3.48
CA ALA A 58 1.47 -21.83 -4.58
C ALA A 58 0.11 -22.49 -4.92
N PRO A 59 -0.19 -22.73 -6.21
CA PRO A 59 0.69 -22.56 -7.37
C PRO A 59 0.61 -21.18 -8.04
N PHE A 60 -0.18 -20.25 -7.52
CA PHE A 60 -0.41 -18.96 -8.21
C PHE A 60 0.72 -17.97 -7.99
N TYR A 61 1.32 -17.98 -6.80
CA TYR A 61 2.41 -17.10 -6.46
C TYR A 61 3.59 -17.91 -5.92
N ASP A 62 4.78 -17.61 -6.42
CA ASP A 62 6.02 -18.32 -6.11
C ASP A 62 6.90 -17.58 -5.09
N GLY A 63 6.45 -16.42 -4.58
CA GLY A 63 7.25 -15.56 -3.72
C GLY A 63 8.08 -14.51 -4.45
N GLY A 64 7.98 -14.44 -5.79
CA GLY A 64 8.73 -13.50 -6.62
C GLY A 64 8.39 -12.04 -6.33
N VAL A 65 9.39 -11.17 -6.46
CA VAL A 65 9.26 -9.73 -6.29
C VAL A 65 9.92 -8.98 -7.45
N ASN A 66 9.58 -7.71 -7.60
CA ASN A 66 10.25 -6.80 -8.52
C ASN A 66 11.49 -6.22 -7.83
N GLU A 67 12.66 -6.80 -8.08
CA GLU A 67 13.94 -6.42 -7.44
C GLU A 67 14.21 -4.91 -7.51
N GLU A 68 14.00 -4.28 -8.67
CA GLU A 68 14.24 -2.85 -8.85
C GLU A 68 13.29 -1.97 -8.02
N VAL A 69 12.05 -2.40 -7.82
CA VAL A 69 11.08 -1.70 -6.97
C VAL A 69 11.43 -1.91 -5.49
N VAL A 70 11.87 -3.11 -5.11
CA VAL A 70 12.37 -3.41 -3.77
C VAL A 70 13.58 -2.55 -3.43
N ASP A 71 14.52 -2.39 -4.36
CA ASP A 71 15.70 -1.56 -4.19
C ASP A 71 15.33 -0.07 -4.09
N ALA A 72 14.39 0.40 -4.91
CA ALA A 72 13.86 1.76 -4.81
C ALA A 72 13.17 2.02 -3.47
N PHE A 73 12.39 1.07 -2.96
CA PHE A 73 11.78 1.16 -1.64
C PHE A 73 12.83 1.24 -0.53
N LYS A 74 13.87 0.39 -0.60
CA LYS A 74 14.98 0.41 0.39
C LYS A 74 15.73 1.73 0.36
N ALA A 75 16.02 2.25 -0.82
CA ALA A 75 16.68 3.54 -0.98
C ALA A 75 15.84 4.69 -0.40
N ALA A 76 14.54 4.74 -0.72
CA ALA A 76 13.62 5.74 -0.19
C ALA A 76 13.49 5.65 1.33
N LYS A 77 13.46 4.43 1.89
CA LYS A 77 13.40 4.22 3.34
C LYS A 77 14.70 4.64 4.06
N ALA A 78 15.85 4.44 3.43
CA ALA A 78 17.15 4.78 4.01
C ALA A 78 17.42 6.29 4.00
N ASP A 79 16.71 7.06 3.16
CA ASP A 79 16.85 8.50 3.07
C ASP A 79 16.12 9.21 4.23
N PRO A 80 16.83 9.91 5.13
CA PRO A 80 16.21 10.63 6.22
C PRO A 80 15.33 11.80 5.76
N GLU A 81 15.41 12.25 4.51
CA GLU A 81 14.57 13.33 3.98
C GLU A 81 13.33 12.81 3.24
N THR A 82 13.18 11.50 3.10
CA THR A 82 12.06 10.88 2.37
C THR A 82 11.13 10.13 3.31
N HIS A 83 9.83 10.36 3.13
CA HIS A 83 8.78 9.53 3.71
C HIS A 83 8.44 8.40 2.73
N ALA A 84 8.92 7.19 2.99
CA ALA A 84 8.60 6.00 2.18
C ALA A 84 7.39 5.25 2.75
N ILE A 85 6.34 5.07 1.94
CA ILE A 85 5.10 4.40 2.35
C ILE A 85 4.67 3.32 1.36
N LEU A 86 4.19 2.21 1.90
CA LEU A 86 3.52 1.16 1.16
C LEU A 86 2.01 1.25 1.42
N LEU A 87 1.23 1.46 0.34
CA LEU A 87 -0.22 1.54 0.40
C LEU A 87 -0.82 0.43 -0.47
N THR A 88 -1.52 -0.52 0.15
CA THR A 88 -2.08 -1.69 -0.55
C THR A 88 -3.58 -1.84 -0.30
N GLY A 89 -4.29 -2.35 -1.30
CA GLY A 89 -5.71 -2.70 -1.19
C GLY A 89 -5.98 -4.02 -0.46
N ARG A 90 -4.93 -4.80 -0.12
CA ARG A 90 -5.04 -6.10 0.58
C ARG A 90 -5.54 -5.91 2.01
N ARG A 91 -6.65 -6.58 2.37
CA ARG A 91 -7.35 -6.43 3.66
C ARG A 91 -7.40 -7.72 4.46
N GLY A 92 -7.67 -7.61 5.76
CA GLY A 92 -7.96 -8.75 6.63
C GLY A 92 -6.81 -9.74 6.69
N ILE A 93 -7.12 -11.04 6.64
CA ILE A 93 -6.12 -12.09 6.79
C ILE A 93 -4.99 -12.03 5.75
N ASN A 94 -5.29 -11.52 4.55
CA ASN A 94 -4.31 -11.35 3.48
C ASN A 94 -3.27 -10.26 3.76
N ALA A 95 -3.55 -9.32 4.68
CA ALA A 95 -2.54 -8.37 5.16
C ALA A 95 -1.31 -9.10 5.75
N HIS A 96 -1.51 -10.28 6.35
CA HIS A 96 -0.44 -11.09 6.92
C HIS A 96 0.39 -11.78 5.85
N ALA A 97 -0.25 -12.30 4.80
CA ALA A 97 0.48 -12.90 3.68
C ALA A 97 1.40 -11.86 3.00
N VAL A 98 0.93 -10.62 2.83
CA VAL A 98 1.76 -9.49 2.38
C VAL A 98 2.98 -9.30 3.31
N ARG A 99 2.82 -9.48 4.63
CA ARG A 99 3.91 -9.33 5.60
C ARG A 99 5.01 -10.36 5.37
N ASN A 100 4.65 -11.60 5.11
CA ASN A 100 5.61 -12.67 4.84
C ASN A 100 6.42 -12.36 3.58
N VAL A 101 5.77 -11.85 2.53
CA VAL A 101 6.47 -11.44 1.29
C VAL A 101 7.48 -10.33 1.57
N LEU A 102 7.08 -9.27 2.29
CA LEU A 102 7.96 -8.14 2.59
C LEU A 102 9.15 -8.55 3.48
N ARG A 103 8.90 -9.34 4.52
CA ARG A 103 9.96 -9.84 5.44
C ARG A 103 11.02 -10.65 4.70
N ASN A 104 10.61 -11.50 3.76
CA ASN A 104 11.55 -12.28 2.96
C ASN A 104 12.51 -11.42 2.12
N GLN A 105 12.17 -10.14 1.91
CA GLN A 105 13.00 -9.18 1.18
C GLN A 105 13.80 -8.23 2.10
N GLY A 106 13.75 -8.45 3.42
CA GLY A 106 14.27 -7.49 4.40
C GLY A 106 13.50 -6.17 4.41
N LEU A 107 12.29 -6.15 3.84
CA LEU A 107 11.40 -5.01 3.88
C LEU A 107 10.56 -5.09 5.15
N VAL A 108 10.95 -4.27 6.12
CA VAL A 108 10.18 -4.00 7.34
C VAL A 108 9.64 -2.58 7.18
N GLY A 109 8.34 -2.32 7.28
CA GLY A 109 7.83 -0.95 7.05
C GLY A 109 6.33 -0.74 7.28
N ARG A 110 5.93 0.47 7.67
CA ARG A 110 4.56 0.83 8.06
C ARG A 110 3.55 0.70 6.90
N ARG A 111 2.35 0.16 7.19
CA ARG A 111 1.29 -0.08 6.19
C ARG A 111 -0.06 0.44 6.66
N VAL A 112 -0.77 1.10 5.76
CA VAL A 112 -2.13 1.56 6.03
C VAL A 112 -3.09 0.69 5.23
N ILE A 113 -4.01 -0.01 5.92
CA ILE A 113 -4.86 -1.05 5.32
C ILE A 113 -6.35 -0.66 5.46
N PRO A 114 -7.11 -0.62 4.36
CA PRO A 114 -8.56 -0.42 4.47
C PRO A 114 -9.24 -1.64 5.14
N ASP A 115 -10.34 -1.44 5.87
CA ASP A 115 -10.93 -2.33 6.91
C ASP A 115 -10.75 -3.82 6.70
N SER A 116 -10.71 -4.49 7.85
CA SER A 116 -11.39 -5.77 7.97
C SER A 116 -12.18 -5.82 9.26
N ASN A 117 -13.50 -5.79 9.13
CA ASN A 117 -14.53 -6.27 10.06
C ASN A 117 -13.98 -6.94 11.35
N SER A 118 -14.49 -6.55 12.53
CA SER A 118 -14.22 -7.14 13.86
C SER A 118 -13.96 -8.67 13.90
N LYS A 119 -14.62 -9.44 13.03
CA LYS A 119 -14.37 -10.87 12.82
C LYS A 119 -12.94 -11.20 12.38
N GLU A 120 -12.39 -10.46 11.43
CA GLU A 120 -11.01 -10.62 10.92
C GLU A 120 -9.97 -10.18 11.96
N MET A 121 -10.24 -9.12 12.73
CA MET A 121 -9.41 -8.78 13.91
C MET A 121 -9.38 -9.93 14.93
N GLY A 122 -10.49 -10.64 15.13
CA GLY A 122 -10.56 -11.83 15.97
C GLY A 122 -9.66 -12.96 15.45
N LYS A 123 -9.68 -13.22 14.14
CA LYS A 123 -8.80 -14.20 13.51
C LYS A 123 -7.32 -13.82 13.64
N PHE A 124 -6.99 -12.53 13.50
CA PHE A 124 -5.61 -12.05 13.69
C PHE A 124 -5.08 -12.37 15.08
N LYS A 125 -5.87 -12.10 16.12
CA LYS A 125 -5.50 -12.45 17.50
C LYS A 125 -5.24 -13.95 17.67
N GLU A 126 -6.00 -14.81 17.00
CA GLU A 126 -5.77 -16.25 17.02
C GLU A 126 -4.49 -16.65 16.23
N LEU A 127 -4.17 -16.00 15.11
CA LEU A 127 -2.91 -16.26 14.38
C LEU A 127 -1.67 -15.94 15.22
N LEU A 128 -1.65 -14.78 15.89
CA LEU A 128 -0.59 -14.40 16.83
C LEU A 128 -0.48 -15.40 17.98
N LYS A 129 -1.61 -15.76 18.60
CA LYS A 129 -1.68 -16.73 19.70
C LYS A 129 -1.15 -18.11 19.30
N HIS A 130 -1.35 -18.51 18.04
CA HIS A 130 -0.87 -19.78 17.49
C HIS A 130 0.52 -19.71 16.86
N LYS A 131 1.24 -18.58 16.97
CA LYS A 131 2.55 -18.34 16.33
C LYS A 131 2.55 -18.62 14.82
N LYS A 132 1.40 -18.47 14.17
CA LYS A 132 1.28 -18.52 12.71
C LYS A 132 1.62 -17.17 12.08
N ASP A 133 1.78 -16.16 12.91
CA ASP A 133 2.37 -14.87 12.62
C ASP A 133 3.21 -14.50 13.86
N GLU A 134 4.48 -14.20 13.69
CA GLU A 134 5.40 -13.83 14.78
C GLU A 134 5.71 -12.35 14.68
N LEU A 135 5.79 -11.64 15.81
CA LEU A 135 6.29 -10.26 15.83
C LEU A 135 7.80 -10.28 15.51
N HIS A 136 8.23 -9.53 14.50
CA HIS A 136 9.66 -9.41 14.18
C HIS A 136 10.39 -8.65 15.31
N PRO A 137 11.66 -8.94 15.65
CA PRO A 137 12.39 -8.15 16.65
C PRO A 137 12.45 -6.65 16.31
N GLU A 138 12.53 -6.34 15.02
CA GLU A 138 12.45 -4.96 14.52
C GLU A 138 11.02 -4.40 14.54
N GLU A 139 9.96 -5.21 14.70
CA GLU A 139 8.57 -4.75 14.96
C GLU A 139 8.36 -4.11 16.34
N MET A 140 9.42 -4.02 17.15
CA MET A 140 9.45 -3.20 18.36
C MET A 140 10.21 -1.88 18.16
N HIS A 141 10.76 -1.61 16.98
CA HIS A 141 11.41 -0.34 16.65
C HIS A 141 10.36 0.75 16.36
N ASP A 142 10.66 2.02 16.61
CA ASP A 142 9.74 3.13 16.27
C ASP A 142 9.50 3.29 14.74
N ASP A 143 10.34 2.62 13.94
CA ASP A 143 10.31 2.56 12.47
C ASP A 143 9.61 1.30 11.94
N SER A 144 8.88 0.62 12.82
CA SER A 144 8.29 -0.66 12.54
C SER A 144 6.77 -0.62 12.40
N HIS A 145 6.23 -1.69 11.84
CA HIS A 145 4.88 -1.76 11.28
C HIS A 145 3.79 -1.29 12.25
N ASP A 146 3.13 -0.17 11.94
CA ASP A 146 1.80 0.12 12.48
C ASP A 146 0.75 -0.26 11.42
N GLU A 147 -0.24 -1.06 11.80
CA GLU A 147 -1.39 -1.44 10.96
C GLU A 147 -2.61 -0.61 11.37
N TYR A 148 -3.20 0.10 10.40
CA TYR A 148 -4.44 0.86 10.59
C TYR A 148 -5.54 0.22 9.77
N TYR A 149 -6.77 0.22 10.30
CA TYR A 149 -7.95 -0.43 9.72
C TYR A 149 -8.98 0.65 9.35
N SER A 150 -9.79 0.52 8.29
CA SER A 150 -10.71 1.62 7.90
C SER A 150 -11.84 1.94 8.88
N GLY A 151 -11.99 1.20 9.98
CA GLY A 151 -12.74 1.69 11.15
C GLY A 151 -12.19 3.04 11.65
N ASP A 152 -10.90 3.29 11.45
CA ASP A 152 -10.21 4.53 11.79
C ASP A 152 -10.64 5.71 10.90
N HIS A 153 -11.06 5.49 9.66
CA HIS A 153 -11.52 6.60 8.81
C HIS A 153 -12.85 7.20 9.27
N ARG A 154 -13.62 6.48 10.09
CA ARG A 154 -14.82 7.05 10.72
C ARG A 154 -14.49 8.14 11.75
N THR A 155 -13.24 8.18 12.23
CA THR A 155 -12.79 9.24 13.16
C THR A 155 -12.21 10.45 12.44
N GLU A 156 -11.99 10.35 11.13
CA GLU A 156 -11.49 11.45 10.29
C GLU A 156 -12.67 12.18 9.63
N SER A 157 -12.95 13.39 10.10
CA SER A 157 -14.10 14.17 9.64
C SER A 157 -14.01 14.60 8.17
N ASP A 158 -12.81 14.62 7.60
CA ASP A 158 -12.53 15.06 6.24
C ASP A 158 -12.19 13.90 5.28
N TYR A 159 -12.32 12.65 5.74
CA TYR A 159 -12.12 11.50 4.86
C TYR A 159 -13.25 11.41 3.80
N PRO A 160 -12.96 11.05 2.53
CA PRO A 160 -13.96 10.97 1.48
C PRO A 160 -15.15 10.08 1.84
N ILE A 161 -16.36 10.54 1.52
CA ILE A 161 -17.60 9.78 1.71
C ILE A 161 -17.90 8.98 0.44
N ASP A 162 -18.36 7.74 0.60
CA ASP A 162 -18.87 6.94 -0.53
C ASP A 162 -20.05 7.68 -1.19
N PRO A 163 -19.96 8.07 -2.47
CA PRO A 163 -21.01 8.82 -3.15
C PRO A 163 -22.33 8.05 -3.23
N ASN A 164 -22.30 6.72 -3.11
CA ASN A 164 -23.48 5.87 -3.11
C ASN A 164 -24.05 5.64 -1.70
N SER A 165 -23.34 6.08 -0.66
CA SER A 165 -23.78 5.85 0.71
C SER A 165 -24.84 6.86 1.15
N LYS A 166 -26.09 6.39 1.22
CA LYS A 166 -27.22 7.11 1.84
C LYS A 166 -27.02 7.50 3.32
N LYS A 167 -26.04 6.89 4.00
CA LYS A 167 -25.75 7.11 5.43
C LYS A 167 -24.40 7.83 5.67
N GLY A 168 -23.82 8.45 4.65
CA GLY A 168 -22.53 9.14 4.78
C GLY A 168 -21.37 8.26 5.25
N LYS A 169 -21.31 7.00 4.81
CA LYS A 169 -20.22 6.08 5.15
C LYS A 169 -18.94 6.53 4.45
N PRO A 170 -17.76 6.39 5.10
CA PRO A 170 -16.47 6.57 4.45
C PRO A 170 -16.34 5.74 3.17
N ALA A 171 -15.69 6.31 2.15
CA ALA A 171 -15.34 5.65 0.91
C ALA A 171 -14.45 4.43 1.19
N GLY A 172 -14.91 3.26 0.75
CA GLY A 172 -14.29 1.97 1.06
C GLY A 172 -13.32 1.47 0.00
N ASP A 173 -13.05 2.25 -1.05
CA ASP A 173 -12.15 1.87 -2.15
C ASP A 173 -10.68 2.23 -1.84
N THR A 174 -9.77 1.52 -2.50
CA THR A 174 -8.33 1.64 -2.26
C THR A 174 -7.77 2.99 -2.68
N MET A 175 -8.31 3.60 -3.75
CA MET A 175 -7.77 4.87 -4.25
C MET A 175 -8.18 6.06 -3.37
N SER A 176 -9.41 6.08 -2.85
CA SER A 176 -9.81 7.08 -1.84
C SER A 176 -8.88 7.05 -0.63
N HIS A 177 -8.53 5.86 -0.16
CA HIS A 177 -7.58 5.70 0.93
C HIS A 177 -6.17 6.19 0.56
N LYS A 178 -5.63 5.70 -0.56
CA LYS A 178 -4.30 6.03 -1.06
C LYS A 178 -4.11 7.54 -1.23
N THR A 179 -5.04 8.18 -1.91
CA THR A 179 -5.01 9.63 -2.16
C THR A 179 -5.19 10.43 -0.87
N TYR A 180 -6.05 10.01 0.05
CA TYR A 180 -6.21 10.66 1.35
C TYR A 180 -4.91 10.68 2.15
N VAL A 181 -4.24 9.52 2.28
CA VAL A 181 -2.95 9.43 2.99
C VAL A 181 -1.91 10.36 2.38
N VAL A 182 -1.78 10.35 1.05
CA VAL A 182 -0.84 11.25 0.35
C VAL A 182 -1.15 12.71 0.65
N LYS A 183 -2.41 13.14 0.49
CA LYS A 183 -2.81 14.54 0.73
C LYS A 183 -2.51 15.02 2.15
N LYS A 184 -2.63 14.14 3.14
CA LYS A 184 -2.33 14.46 4.54
C LYS A 184 -0.83 14.60 4.82
N LEU A 185 -0.01 13.83 4.11
CA LEU A 185 1.45 13.88 4.28
C LEU A 185 2.09 15.05 3.52
N MET A 186 1.34 15.72 2.63
CA MET A 186 1.81 16.91 1.95
C MET A 186 1.88 18.11 2.89
N HIS A 187 2.97 18.87 2.80
CA HIS A 187 3.19 20.15 3.47
C HIS A 187 4.14 21.00 2.62
N ASP A 188 4.32 22.28 2.98
CA ASP A 188 5.15 23.24 2.19
C ASP A 188 6.63 22.85 2.06
N GLY A 189 7.10 21.88 2.82
CA GLY A 189 8.47 21.37 2.76
C GLY A 189 8.68 20.25 1.75
N VAL A 190 7.60 19.66 1.24
CA VAL A 190 7.67 18.58 0.25
C VAL A 190 8.04 19.18 -1.12
N GLU A 191 9.13 18.69 -1.69
CA GLU A 191 9.69 19.11 -2.96
C GLU A 191 9.56 18.04 -4.05
N GLU A 192 9.40 16.77 -3.67
CA GLU A 192 9.22 15.67 -4.59
C GLU A 192 8.19 14.63 -4.13
N VAL A 193 7.44 14.08 -5.08
CA VAL A 193 6.57 12.92 -4.89
C VAL A 193 6.79 11.88 -5.97
N ASN A 194 6.95 10.62 -5.56
CA ASN A 194 7.17 9.47 -6.43
C ASN A 194 6.09 8.42 -6.17
N PHE A 195 5.28 8.12 -7.19
CA PHE A 195 4.28 7.06 -7.15
C PHE A 195 4.79 5.82 -7.88
N TRP A 196 4.75 4.65 -7.25
CA TRP A 196 5.11 3.36 -7.84
C TRP A 196 3.86 2.49 -7.85
N ASP A 197 3.36 2.17 -9.04
CA ASP A 197 2.12 1.42 -9.22
C ASP A 197 2.11 0.72 -10.59
N ASP A 198 1.45 -0.43 -10.69
CA ASP A 198 1.34 -1.22 -11.90
C ASP A 198 0.00 -1.06 -12.61
N ARG A 199 -1.06 -0.76 -11.85
CA ARG A 199 -2.42 -0.89 -12.36
C ARG A 199 -2.85 0.30 -13.19
N PRO A 200 -3.40 0.10 -14.42
CA PRO A 200 -3.83 1.21 -15.27
C PRO A 200 -4.85 2.16 -14.62
N ASP A 201 -5.76 1.65 -13.79
CA ASP A 201 -6.75 2.47 -13.09
C ASP A 201 -6.14 3.27 -11.94
N HIS A 202 -5.19 2.70 -11.19
CA HIS A 202 -4.40 3.45 -10.21
C HIS A 202 -3.55 4.53 -10.87
N VAL A 203 -2.86 4.19 -11.98
CA VAL A 203 -2.03 5.11 -12.76
C VAL A 203 -2.80 6.38 -13.13
N ALA A 204 -4.03 6.26 -13.64
CA ALA A 204 -4.84 7.42 -13.98
C ALA A 204 -5.14 8.31 -12.75
N ASN A 205 -5.46 7.69 -11.61
CA ASN A 205 -5.68 8.40 -10.35
C ASN A 205 -4.42 9.09 -9.84
N TRP A 206 -3.24 8.46 -9.97
CA TRP A 206 -1.96 9.06 -9.60
C TRP A 206 -1.57 10.23 -10.49
N MET A 207 -1.83 10.15 -11.79
CA MET A 207 -1.64 11.28 -12.71
C MET A 207 -2.52 12.47 -12.27
N THR A 208 -3.82 12.23 -12.05
CA THR A 208 -4.74 13.28 -11.58
C THR A 208 -4.30 13.87 -10.25
N LEU A 209 -3.93 13.04 -9.27
CA LEU A 209 -3.45 13.52 -7.99
C LEU A 209 -2.16 14.32 -8.13
N GLY A 210 -1.18 13.83 -8.90
CA GLY A 210 0.09 14.52 -9.10
C GLY A 210 -0.09 15.92 -9.70
N HIS A 211 -0.98 16.08 -10.69
CA HIS A 211 -1.34 17.39 -11.23
C HIS A 211 -1.99 18.29 -10.17
N GLU A 212 -2.93 17.75 -9.37
CA GLU A 212 -3.55 18.48 -8.26
C GLU A 212 -2.49 18.95 -7.24
N LEU A 213 -1.54 18.09 -6.90
CA LEU A 213 -0.47 18.41 -5.95
C LEU A 213 0.44 19.51 -6.48
N LEU A 214 0.87 19.44 -7.75
CA LEU A 214 1.70 20.48 -8.38
C LEU A 214 1.01 21.84 -8.41
N GLN A 215 -0.32 21.88 -8.56
CA GLN A 215 -1.09 23.13 -8.54
C GLN A 215 -1.22 23.71 -7.13
N ASN A 216 -1.33 22.85 -6.11
CA ASN A 216 -1.65 23.26 -4.75
C ASN A 216 -0.42 23.46 -3.85
N TRP A 217 0.74 22.90 -4.22
CA TRP A 217 1.97 22.95 -3.44
C TRP A 217 3.09 23.63 -4.23
N PRO A 218 3.30 24.95 -4.08
CA PRO A 218 4.24 25.71 -4.91
C PRO A 218 5.70 25.24 -4.81
N ASN A 219 6.07 24.59 -3.70
CA ASN A 219 7.42 24.06 -3.49
C ASN A 219 7.62 22.65 -4.05
N LEU A 220 6.54 21.96 -4.45
CA LEU A 220 6.62 20.67 -5.12
C LEU A 220 7.16 20.87 -6.54
N LYS A 221 8.39 20.43 -6.78
CA LYS A 221 9.11 20.59 -8.06
C LYS A 221 8.99 19.36 -8.94
N VAL A 222 8.82 18.20 -8.32
CA VAL A 222 8.82 16.90 -9.01
C VAL A 222 7.61 16.09 -8.56
N ALA A 223 6.78 15.70 -9.53
CA ALA A 223 5.82 14.63 -9.37
C ALA A 223 6.11 13.58 -10.44
N MET A 224 6.39 12.35 -10.01
CA MET A 224 6.81 11.26 -10.89
C MET A 224 5.94 10.03 -10.68
N LEU A 225 5.47 9.44 -11.76
CA LEU A 225 4.91 8.10 -11.76
C LEU A 225 5.95 7.11 -12.31
N ASN A 226 6.37 6.18 -11.48
CA ASN A 226 7.18 5.03 -11.84
C ASN A 226 6.21 3.87 -12.14
N ARG A 227 5.74 3.80 -13.39
CA ARG A 227 4.78 2.78 -13.82
C ARG A 227 5.47 1.43 -13.95
N VAL A 228 5.00 0.44 -13.18
CA VAL A 228 5.55 -0.91 -13.17
C VAL A 228 4.75 -1.79 -14.14
N THR A 229 5.43 -2.47 -15.05
CA THR A 229 4.84 -3.58 -15.80
C THR A 229 5.37 -4.87 -15.20
N PRO A 230 4.52 -5.70 -14.57
CA PRO A 230 4.95 -6.95 -13.93
C PRO A 230 5.64 -7.89 -14.93
N PRO A 231 6.52 -8.78 -14.45
CA PRO A 231 7.23 -9.71 -15.31
C PRO A 231 6.28 -10.68 -16.03
N THR A 232 6.59 -11.00 -17.29
CA THR A 232 5.90 -12.06 -18.04
C THR A 232 6.90 -13.04 -18.62
N GLY A 233 6.61 -14.34 -18.56
CA GLY A 233 7.41 -15.38 -19.24
C GLY A 233 8.91 -15.39 -18.89
N GLY A 234 9.28 -15.19 -17.62
CA GLY A 234 10.69 -15.21 -17.16
C GLY A 234 11.48 -13.92 -17.41
N GLN A 235 10.83 -12.87 -17.91
CA GLN A 235 11.43 -11.53 -18.03
C GLN A 235 11.41 -10.80 -16.68
N LYS A 236 12.24 -9.76 -16.53
CA LYS A 236 12.15 -8.81 -15.41
C LYS A 236 10.97 -7.85 -15.62
N ALA A 237 10.48 -7.24 -14.54
CA ALA A 237 9.57 -6.11 -14.68
C ALA A 237 10.20 -4.97 -15.49
N LYS A 238 9.33 -4.20 -16.14
CA LYS A 238 9.72 -2.96 -16.82
C LYS A 238 9.20 -1.78 -16.02
N ILE A 239 10.07 -0.83 -15.70
CA ILE A 239 9.70 0.42 -15.07
C ILE A 239 9.76 1.55 -16.10
N GLU A 240 8.68 2.30 -16.21
CA GLU A 240 8.57 3.49 -17.04
C GLU A 240 8.41 4.70 -16.13
N GLN A 241 9.37 5.63 -16.21
CA GLN A 241 9.32 6.89 -15.48
C GLN A 241 8.52 7.91 -16.29
N VAL A 242 7.38 8.34 -15.74
CA VAL A 242 6.45 9.27 -16.36
C VAL A 242 6.37 10.53 -15.49
N PRO A 243 7.05 11.62 -15.90
CA PRO A 243 6.89 12.91 -15.25
C PRO A 243 5.43 13.39 -15.33
N ILE A 244 4.91 13.92 -14.23
CA ILE A 244 3.60 14.55 -14.15
C ILE A 244 3.81 16.06 -14.28
N HIS A 245 3.02 16.73 -15.14
CA HIS A 245 3.21 18.13 -15.52
C HIS A 245 1.98 19.01 -15.28
#